data_AF-A0A8S3KAN9-F1
#
_entry.id   AF-A0A8S3KAN9-F1
#
_cell.length_a   1.000
_cell.length_b   1.000
_cell.length_c   1.000
_cell.angle_alpha   90.00
_cell.angle_beta   90.00
_cell.angle_gamma   90.00
#
_symmetry.space_group_name_H-M   'P 1'
#
loop_
_entity.id
_entity.type
_entity.pdbx_description
1 polymer ?
#
loop_
_entity_poly.entity_id
_entity_poly.type
_entity_poly.pdbx_seq_one_letter_code
_entity_poly.pdbx_strand_id
1 'polypeptide(L)'
;LAVAAIPEGLPAVITTCLALGTRRMAKKNAIVRSLPSVETLGCTSVICSDKTGTLTTNQMSVCRMFVFAKADGNDIQIEQFEITGSTYEPKGDILFNEAKFNCSQRSGLVELAECAALCNDSSLDYN
;
A
#
# COMPACT_ATOMS: atom_id res chain seq x y z
N LEU A 1 -20.06 38.11 -43.02
CA LEU A 1 -19.75 36.68 -43.23
C LEU A 1 -18.79 36.11 -42.18
N ALA A 2 -17.71 36.81 -41.77
CA ALA A 2 -16.73 36.29 -40.80
C ALA A 2 -17.31 35.93 -39.40
N VAL A 3 -18.27 36.70 -38.87
CA VAL A 3 -18.87 36.49 -37.53
C VAL A 3 -19.75 35.22 -37.45
N ALA A 4 -20.33 34.76 -38.57
CA ALA A 4 -21.17 33.56 -38.58
C ALA A 4 -20.37 32.24 -38.57
N ALA A 5 -19.07 32.30 -38.87
CA ALA A 5 -18.20 31.13 -38.98
C ALA A 5 -17.42 30.83 -37.69
N ILE A 6 -17.32 31.80 -36.76
CA ILE A 6 -16.56 31.65 -35.52
C ILE A 6 -17.52 31.35 -34.37
N PRO A 7 -17.42 30.19 -33.72
CA PRO A 7 -18.28 29.87 -32.59
C PRO A 7 -17.76 30.55 -31.32
N GLU A 8 -18.03 31.85 -31.16
CA GLU A 8 -17.56 32.67 -30.04
C GLU A 8 -18.00 32.18 -28.65
N GLY A 9 -19.12 31.45 -28.58
CA GLY A 9 -19.63 30.84 -27.33
C GLY A 9 -19.00 29.50 -26.96
N LEU A 10 -18.31 28.83 -27.90
CA LEU A 10 -17.75 27.50 -27.67
C LEU A 10 -16.70 27.45 -26.54
N PRO A 11 -15.77 28.43 -26.42
CA PRO A 11 -14.84 28.46 -25.30
C PRO A 11 -15.55 28.49 -23.93
N ALA A 12 -16.62 29.28 -23.79
CA ALA A 12 -17.37 29.39 -22.55
C ALA A 12 -18.09 28.07 -22.19
N VAL A 13 -18.67 27.39 -23.18
CA VAL A 13 -19.33 26.08 -22.99
C VAL A 13 -18.32 25.02 -22.59
N ILE A 14 -17.16 24.95 -23.26
CA ILE A 14 -16.09 23.99 -22.94
C ILE A 14 -15.58 24.23 -21.52
N THR A 15 -15.24 25.48 -21.16
CA THR A 15 -14.75 25.82 -19.82
C THR A 15 -15.77 25.45 -18.73
N THR A 16 -17.06 25.72 -18.96
CA THR A 16 -18.14 25.37 -18.01
C THR A 16 -18.26 23.86 -17.85
N CYS A 17 -18.21 23.12 -18.96
CA CYS A 17 -18.26 21.66 -18.95
C CYS A 17 -17.07 21.06 -18.17
N LEU A 18 -15.84 21.51 -18.45
CA LEU A 18 -14.63 21.05 -17.78
C LEU A 18 -14.62 21.43 -16.29
N ALA A 19 -15.13 22.61 -15.92
CA ALA A 19 -15.24 23.04 -14.53
C ALA A 19 -16.24 22.15 -13.74
N LEU A 20 -17.39 21.84 -14.33
CA LEU A 20 -18.35 20.89 -13.75
C LEU A 20 -17.74 19.48 -13.64
N GLY A 21 -16.99 19.04 -14.65
CA GLY A 21 -16.23 17.79 -14.62
C GLY A 21 -15.21 17.75 -13.49
N THR A 22 -14.41 18.81 -13.34
CA THR A 22 -13.42 18.97 -12.26
C THR A 22 -14.07 18.90 -10.88
N ARG A 23 -15.23 19.57 -10.69
CA ARG A 23 -15.99 19.48 -9.43
C ARG A 23 -16.46 18.07 -9.13
N ARG A 24 -16.85 17.29 -10.14
CA ARG A 24 -17.25 15.88 -9.98
C ARG A 24 -16.04 14.99 -9.62
N MET A 25 -14.88 15.23 -10.20
CA MET A 25 -13.64 14.50 -9.89
C MET A 25 -13.14 14.78 -8.46
N ALA A 26 -13.23 16.03 -8.01
CA ALA A 26 -12.83 16.41 -6.64
C ALA A 26 -13.62 15.64 -5.56
N LYS A 27 -14.92 15.38 -5.79
CA LYS A 27 -15.76 14.54 -4.91
C LYS A 27 -15.32 13.07 -4.85
N LYS A 28 -14.45 12.64 -5.76
CA LYS A 28 -13.87 11.29 -5.84
C LYS A 28 -12.37 11.30 -5.53
N ASN A 29 -11.90 12.25 -4.72
CA ASN A 29 -10.50 12.41 -4.31
C ASN A 29 -9.51 12.69 -5.47
N ALA A 30 -10.01 13.16 -6.63
CA ALA A 30 -9.16 13.54 -7.77
C ALA A 30 -9.14 15.07 -7.93
N ILE A 31 -8.03 15.69 -7.54
CA ILE A 31 -7.82 17.14 -7.63
C ILE A 31 -7.18 17.47 -8.98
N VAL A 32 -7.99 17.97 -9.92
CA VAL A 32 -7.50 18.40 -11.24
C VAL A 32 -6.94 19.83 -11.13
N ARG A 33 -5.69 20.02 -11.51
CA ARG A 33 -5.01 21.33 -11.47
C ARG A 33 -5.14 22.13 -12.78
N SER A 34 -5.53 21.48 -13.88
CA SER A 34 -5.68 22.08 -15.22
C SER A 34 -6.95 21.57 -15.89
N LEU A 35 -7.85 22.47 -16.32
CA LEU A 35 -9.17 22.09 -16.86
C LEU A 35 -9.08 21.14 -18.08
N PRO A 36 -8.19 21.34 -19.07
CA PRO A 36 -8.06 20.42 -20.20
C PRO A 36 -7.68 18.98 -19.80
N SER A 37 -7.04 18.79 -18.64
CA SER A 37 -6.63 17.44 -18.18
C SER A 37 -7.83 16.52 -17.90
N VAL A 38 -9.01 17.09 -17.62
CA VAL A 38 -10.26 16.31 -17.47
C VAL A 38 -10.58 15.50 -18.71
N GLU A 39 -10.38 16.09 -19.89
CA GLU A 39 -10.65 15.44 -21.18
C GLU A 39 -9.51 14.48 -21.55
N THR A 40 -8.26 14.93 -21.43
CA THR A 40 -7.09 14.11 -21.78
C THR A 40 -7.01 12.80 -20.99
N LEU A 41 -7.45 12.80 -19.73
CA LEU A 41 -7.51 11.58 -18.90
C LEU A 41 -8.46 10.52 -19.50
N GLY A 42 -9.50 10.93 -20.24
CA GLY A 42 -10.41 10.01 -20.93
C GLY A 42 -9.76 9.27 -22.10
N CYS A 43 -8.66 9.79 -22.64
CA CYS A 43 -7.91 9.19 -23.75
C CYS A 43 -6.62 8.50 -23.29
N THR A 44 -6.41 8.31 -21.97
CA THR A 44 -5.22 7.65 -21.44
C THR A 44 -5.15 6.19 -21.87
N SER A 45 -4.07 5.80 -22.55
CA SER A 45 -3.81 4.42 -23.00
C SER A 45 -2.85 3.64 -22.08
N VAL A 46 -2.03 4.34 -21.29
CA VAL A 46 -1.04 3.75 -20.38
C VAL A 46 -1.07 4.51 -19.05
N ILE A 47 -1.10 3.77 -17.94
CA ILE A 47 -0.98 4.32 -16.58
C ILE A 47 0.31 3.79 -15.96
N CYS A 48 1.27 4.69 -15.74
CA CYS A 48 2.45 4.41 -14.92
C CYS A 48 2.10 4.78 -13.47
N SER A 49 2.05 3.79 -12.59
CA SER A 49 1.79 4.00 -11.17
C SER A 49 2.99 3.56 -10.34
N ASP A 50 3.35 4.37 -9.36
CA ASP A 50 4.31 3.95 -8.34
C ASP A 50 3.71 2.85 -7.47
N LYS A 51 4.55 1.99 -6.90
CA LYS A 51 4.10 0.88 -6.05
C LYS A 51 3.78 1.37 -4.63
N THR A 52 4.81 1.86 -3.94
CA THR A 52 4.75 2.16 -2.51
C THR A 52 3.99 3.46 -2.28
N GLY A 53 2.90 3.41 -1.50
CA GLY A 53 2.08 4.59 -1.20
C GLY A 53 1.00 4.90 -2.24
N THR A 54 0.96 4.18 -3.37
CA THR A 54 -0.10 4.29 -4.39
C THR A 54 -0.80 2.97 -4.63
N LEU A 55 -0.08 1.91 -5.06
CA LEU A 55 -0.66 0.57 -5.20
C LEU A 55 -0.74 -0.18 -3.86
N THR A 56 0.21 0.08 -2.95
CA THR A 56 0.20 -0.48 -1.59
C THR A 56 -0.12 0.60 -0.56
N THR A 57 -0.67 0.18 0.58
CA THR A 57 -1.01 1.06 1.71
C THR A 57 0.21 1.64 2.44
N ASN A 58 1.41 1.28 2.01
CA ASN A 58 2.66 1.60 2.69
C ASN A 58 2.68 1.18 4.18
N GLN A 59 1.94 0.12 4.53
CA GLN A 59 1.99 -0.52 5.84
C GLN A 59 2.78 -1.82 5.72
N MET A 60 4.00 -1.83 6.24
CA MET A 60 4.81 -3.04 6.27
C MET A 60 4.40 -3.89 7.46
N SER A 61 3.96 -5.13 7.20
CA SER A 61 3.70 -6.14 8.23
C SER A 61 4.51 -7.39 7.89
N VAL A 62 5.07 -8.05 8.91
CA VAL A 62 5.72 -9.35 8.74
C VAL A 62 4.60 -10.39 8.66
N CYS A 63 4.50 -11.11 7.55
CA CYS A 63 3.48 -12.15 7.39
C CYS A 63 3.98 -13.55 7.76
N ARG A 64 5.29 -13.79 7.62
CA ARG A 64 5.93 -15.11 7.83
C ARG A 64 7.34 -14.94 8.37
N MET A 65 7.77 -15.87 9.22
CA MET A 65 9.14 -15.98 9.71
C MET A 65 9.53 -17.46 9.80
N PHE A 66 10.82 -17.76 9.88
CA PHE A 66 11.28 -19.13 10.07
C PHE A 66 12.49 -19.18 11.01
N VAL A 67 12.69 -20.31 11.66
CA VAL A 67 13.91 -20.64 12.42
C VAL A 67 14.40 -22.03 12.07
N PHE A 68 15.66 -22.31 12.34
CA PHE A 68 16.21 -23.66 12.23
C PHE A 68 15.77 -24.49 13.44
N ALA A 69 15.09 -25.60 13.18
CA ALA A 69 14.73 -26.58 14.21
C ALA A 69 15.84 -27.60 14.45
N LYS A 70 16.56 -27.97 13.39
CA LYS A 70 17.70 -28.88 13.43
C LYS A 70 18.65 -28.57 12.29
N ALA A 71 19.94 -28.61 12.57
CA ALA A 71 20.98 -28.57 11.55
C ALA A 71 22.07 -29.57 11.96
N ASP A 72 22.05 -30.75 11.35
CA ASP A 72 23.03 -31.82 11.60
C ASP A 72 23.59 -32.35 10.29
N GLY A 73 24.85 -32.01 9.99
CA GLY A 73 25.49 -32.31 8.71
C GLY A 73 24.69 -31.75 7.53
N ASN A 74 24.18 -32.65 6.68
CA ASN A 74 23.35 -32.30 5.52
C ASN A 74 21.84 -32.32 5.80
N ASP A 75 21.41 -32.65 7.02
CA ASP A 75 19.99 -32.65 7.43
C ASP A 75 19.65 -31.32 8.11
N ILE A 76 19.00 -30.43 7.35
CA ILE A 76 18.55 -29.11 7.81
C ILE A 76 17.03 -29.10 7.83
N GLN A 77 16.47 -28.82 9.00
CA GLN A 77 15.04 -28.68 9.21
C GLN A 77 14.71 -27.26 9.64
N ILE A 78 13.77 -26.65 8.94
CA ILE A 78 13.25 -25.31 9.22
C ILE A 78 11.82 -25.41 9.73
N GLU A 79 11.49 -24.56 10.70
CA GLU A 79 10.13 -24.34 11.15
C GLU A 79 9.68 -22.97 10.67
N GLN A 80 8.57 -22.94 9.94
CA GLN A 80 7.98 -21.72 9.43
C GLN A 80 6.74 -21.36 10.24
N PHE A 81 6.60 -20.08 10.54
CA PHE A 81 5.50 -19.50 11.30
C PHE A 81 4.81 -18.44 10.45
N GLU A 82 3.50 -18.31 10.66
CA GLU A 82 2.71 -17.23 10.06
C GLU A 82 2.32 -16.23 11.14
N ILE A 83 2.26 -14.95 10.79
CA ILE A 83 1.87 -13.87 11.70
C ILE A 83 0.59 -13.24 11.15
N THR A 84 -0.42 -13.13 12.00
CA THR A 84 -1.65 -12.43 11.66
C THR A 84 -1.55 -10.94 11.98
N GLY A 85 -2.35 -10.13 11.28
CA GLY A 85 -2.31 -8.67 11.38
C GLY A 85 -1.64 -8.02 10.16
N SER A 86 -2.24 -6.95 9.67
CA SER A 86 -1.82 -6.24 8.45
C SER A 86 -1.43 -4.78 8.70
N THR A 87 -1.40 -4.37 9.97
CA THR A 87 -1.12 -2.99 10.39
C THR A 87 0.00 -2.97 11.42
N TYR A 88 0.38 -1.79 11.89
CA TYR A 88 1.35 -1.62 12.97
C TYR A 88 0.78 -1.84 14.38
N GLU A 89 -0.53 -2.10 14.51
CA GLU A 89 -1.09 -2.42 15.83
C GLU A 89 -0.47 -3.71 16.38
N PRO A 90 -0.08 -3.76 17.67
CA PRO A 90 0.45 -4.96 18.31
C PRO A 90 -0.68 -5.97 18.64
N LYS A 91 -1.55 -6.22 17.66
CA LYS A 91 -2.67 -7.16 17.74
C LYS A 91 -2.53 -8.16 16.61
N GLY A 92 -2.25 -9.39 17.00
CA GLY A 92 -2.00 -10.48 16.07
C GLY A 92 -1.57 -11.71 16.84
N ASP A 93 -1.56 -12.82 16.13
CA ASP A 93 -1.24 -14.13 16.64
C ASP A 93 -0.18 -14.76 15.75
N ILE A 94 0.70 -15.53 16.36
CA ILE A 94 1.70 -16.32 15.65
C ILE A 94 1.17 -17.74 15.53
N LEU A 95 1.17 -18.26 14.31
CA LEU A 95 0.62 -19.54 13.94
C LEU A 95 1.75 -20.49 13.53
N PHE A 96 1.68 -21.73 13.98
CA PHE A 96 2.51 -22.85 13.54
C PHE A 96 1.58 -23.98 13.12
N ASN A 97 1.69 -24.44 11.88
CA ASN A 97 0.77 -25.43 11.29
C ASN A 97 -0.71 -25.05 11.52
N GLU A 98 -1.06 -23.80 11.21
CA GLU A 98 -2.42 -23.22 11.35
C GLU A 98 -2.95 -23.11 12.80
N ALA A 99 -2.17 -23.52 13.80
CA ALA A 99 -2.54 -23.42 15.21
C ALA A 99 -1.78 -22.30 15.92
N LYS A 100 -2.45 -21.65 16.88
CA LYS A 100 -1.82 -20.65 17.76
C LYS A 100 -0.58 -21.23 18.44
N PHE A 101 0.54 -20.53 18.33
CA PHE A 101 1.82 -20.96 18.85
C PHE A 101 2.37 -19.97 19.87
N ASN A 102 2.91 -20.47 20.98
CA ASN A 102 3.59 -19.65 21.96
C ASN A 102 5.09 -19.56 21.63
N CYS A 103 5.55 -18.38 21.23
CA CYS A 103 6.92 -18.13 20.80
C CYS A 103 7.97 -18.43 21.87
N SER A 104 7.63 -18.34 23.16
CA SER A 104 8.57 -18.65 24.24
C SER A 104 8.98 -20.12 24.28
N GLN A 105 8.28 -20.99 23.55
CA GLN A 105 8.61 -22.42 23.44
C GLN A 105 9.78 -22.71 22.48
N ARG A 106 10.21 -21.73 21.67
CA ARG A 106 11.33 -21.88 20.74
C ARG A 106 12.41 -20.85 21.04
N SER A 107 13.59 -21.31 21.46
CA SER A 107 14.74 -20.43 21.74
C SER A 107 15.11 -19.56 20.54
N GLY A 108 15.07 -20.13 19.32
CA GLY A 108 15.36 -19.37 18.09
C GLY A 108 14.38 -18.22 17.83
N LEU A 109 13.12 -18.32 18.26
CA LEU A 109 12.17 -17.21 18.13
C LEU A 109 12.42 -16.11 19.15
N VAL A 110 12.91 -16.47 20.34
CA VAL A 110 13.31 -15.49 21.36
C VAL A 110 14.50 -14.68 20.87
N GLU A 111 15.54 -15.34 20.35
CA GLU A 111 16.72 -14.67 19.79
C GLU A 111 16.37 -13.82 18.55
N LEU A 112 15.46 -14.29 17.69
CA LEU A 112 14.95 -13.52 16.56
C LEU A 112 14.24 -12.24 17.03
N ALA A 113 13.41 -12.33 18.06
CA ALA A 113 12.73 -11.19 18.65
C ALA A 113 13.71 -10.20 19.29
N GLU A 114 14.74 -10.69 19.99
CA GLU A 114 15.83 -9.85 20.53
C GLU A 114 16.57 -9.11 19.43
N CYS A 115 16.95 -9.79 18.35
CA CYS A 115 17.59 -9.17 17.19
C CYS A 115 16.71 -8.08 16.57
N ALA A 116 15.41 -8.38 16.38
CA ALA A 116 14.46 -7.44 15.78
C ALA A 116 14.16 -6.22 16.68
N ALA A 117 14.29 -6.37 18.00
CA ALA A 117 14.11 -5.29 18.96
C ALA A 117 15.37 -4.42 19.11
N LEU A 118 16.56 -5.02 19.13
CA LEU A 118 17.82 -4.32 19.37
C LEU A 118 18.43 -3.71 18.10
N CYS A 119 18.30 -4.37 16.96
CA CYS A 119 18.81 -3.89 15.67
C CYS A 119 17.73 -3.07 14.96
N ASN A 120 17.16 -2.09 15.66
CA ASN A 120 16.05 -1.30 15.15
C ASN A 120 16.10 0.14 15.70
N ASP A 121 16.12 1.11 14.77
CA ASP A 121 16.04 2.54 15.09
C ASP A 121 14.60 3.08 15.11
N SER A 122 13.62 2.22 14.84
CA SER A 122 12.19 2.56 14.85
C SER A 122 11.52 2.12 16.14
N SER A 123 10.45 2.82 16.49
CA SER A 123 9.57 2.46 17.61
C SER A 123 8.10 2.53 17.18
N LEU A 124 7.23 1.89 17.94
CA LEU A 124 5.78 2.09 17.80
C LEU A 124 5.35 3.25 18.69
N ASP A 125 4.64 4.21 18.12
CA ASP A 125 3.93 5.24 18.86
C ASP A 125 2.42 5.04 18.61
N TYR A 126 1.71 4.74 19.69
CA TYR A 126 0.29 4.40 19.66
C TYR A 126 -0.37 5.08 20.85
N ASN A 127 -1.31 5.99 20.58
CA ASN A 127 -2.14 6.66 21.58
C ASN A 127 -3.40 5.87 21.90
#